data_AF-A0A9X9PT04-F1
#
_entry.id   AF-A0A9X9PT04-F1
#
_cell.length_a   1.000
_cell.length_b   1.000
_cell.length_c   1.000
_cell.angle_alpha   90.00
_cell.angle_beta   90.00
_cell.angle_gamma   90.00
#
_symmetry.space_group_name_H-M   'P 1'
#
loop_
_entity.id
_entity.type
_entity.pdbx_description
1 polymer ?
#
loop_
_entity_poly.entity_id
_entity_poly.type
_entity_poly.pdbx_seq_one_letter_code
_entity_poly.pdbx_strand_id
1 'polypeptide(L)'
;FQSTFSESICSIRRKLELLQKLCETLKNGPGVMQILGLVLAFGNYMNGGNKTRGQADGFGLDILPKLKDVKSSDNSRSLLSYIVSYYLRNFDEDAGKEQCVFPLPEPQDLFQASQMKFEDFQKDLRKLKKDLKACEVEAGKVFQVSSKEHIQPFKENMEQFILQGKFQK
;
A
#
# COMPACT_ATOMS: atom_id res chain seq x y z
N PHE A 1 6.40 8.20 26.84
CA PHE A 1 6.83 7.02 26.05
C PHE A 1 5.69 6.03 25.85
N GLN A 2 5.04 5.53 26.91
CA GLN A 2 3.91 4.60 26.79
C GLN A 2 2.80 5.07 25.83
N SER A 3 2.35 6.32 25.95
CA SER A 3 1.35 6.93 25.05
C SER A 3 1.81 6.92 23.58
N THR A 4 3.02 7.43 23.33
CA THR A 4 3.60 7.56 21.98
C THR A 4 4.00 6.24 21.34
N PHE A 5 4.30 5.20 22.14
CA PHE A 5 4.69 3.87 21.64
C PHE A 5 3.53 3.21 20.89
N SER A 6 2.35 3.17 21.51
CA SER A 6 1.15 2.56 20.93
C SER A 6 0.72 3.27 19.65
N GLU A 7 0.80 4.60 19.60
CA GLU A 7 0.51 5.38 18.40
C GLU A 7 1.51 5.07 17.27
N SER A 8 2.80 5.01 17.60
CA SER A 8 3.87 4.77 16.62
C SER A 8 3.77 3.38 15.99
N ILE A 9 3.59 2.34 16.81
CA ILE A 9 3.48 0.96 16.31
C ILE A 9 2.19 0.76 15.50
N CYS A 10 1.07 1.35 15.93
CA CYS A 10 -0.18 1.34 15.16
C CYS A 10 0.00 2.05 13.80
N SER A 11 0.71 3.18 13.76
CA SER A 11 0.98 3.91 12.53
C SER A 11 1.82 3.09 11.55
N ILE A 12 2.89 2.44 12.02
CA ILE A 12 3.71 1.54 11.20
C ILE A 12 2.85 0.39 10.65
N ARG A 13 2.08 -0.27 11.52
CA ARG A 13 1.23 -1.40 11.15
C ARG A 13 0.21 -1.02 10.07
N ARG A 14 -0.51 0.09 10.24
CA ARG A 14 -1.50 0.56 9.25
C ARG A 14 -0.88 0.81 7.88
N LYS A 15 0.33 1.40 7.83
CA LYS A 15 1.06 1.63 6.58
C LYS A 15 1.45 0.32 5.89
N LEU A 16 1.92 -0.67 6.67
CA LEU A 16 2.27 -2.00 6.14
C LEU A 16 1.03 -2.77 5.68
N GLU A 17 -0.07 -2.70 6.40
CA GLU A 17 -1.36 -3.30 6.01
C GLU A 17 -1.88 -2.68 4.71
N LEU A 18 -1.78 -1.35 4.55
CA LEU A 18 -2.12 -0.66 3.31
C LEU A 18 -1.24 -1.15 2.15
N LEU A 19 0.07 -1.21 2.35
CA LEU A 19 1.01 -1.69 1.33
C LEU A 19 0.69 -3.13 0.91
N GLN A 20 0.46 -4.02 1.88
CA GLN A 20 0.10 -5.40 1.63
C GLN A 20 -1.20 -5.51 0.83
N LYS A 21 -2.25 -4.78 1.25
CA LYS A 21 -3.54 -4.74 0.56
C LYS A 21 -3.37 -4.30 -0.89
N LEU A 22 -2.60 -3.23 -1.14
CA LEU A 22 -2.37 -2.72 -2.49
C LEU A 22 -1.57 -3.70 -3.35
N CYS A 23 -0.53 -4.32 -2.81
CA CYS A 23 0.22 -5.36 -3.52
C CYS A 23 -0.69 -6.52 -3.94
N GLU A 24 -1.58 -6.96 -3.04
CA GLU A 24 -2.54 -8.02 -3.32
C GLU A 24 -3.54 -7.60 -4.40
N THR A 25 -4.11 -6.41 -4.31
CA THR A 25 -5.03 -5.88 -5.33
C THR A 25 -4.34 -5.71 -6.69
N LEU A 26 -3.10 -5.21 -6.73
CA LEU A 26 -2.36 -5.06 -7.99
C LEU A 26 -1.99 -6.41 -8.60
N LYS A 27 -1.73 -7.43 -7.77
CA LYS A 27 -1.33 -8.75 -8.22
C LYS A 27 -2.52 -9.62 -8.64
N ASN A 28 -3.64 -9.54 -7.93
CA ASN A 28 -4.75 -10.49 -8.07
C ASN A 28 -6.10 -9.81 -8.37
N GLY A 29 -6.14 -8.48 -8.41
CA GLY A 29 -7.37 -7.72 -8.64
C GLY A 29 -7.92 -7.96 -10.05
N PRO A 30 -9.18 -8.41 -10.21
CA PRO A 30 -9.75 -8.72 -11.51
C PRO A 30 -9.82 -7.49 -12.42
N GLY A 31 -10.16 -6.32 -11.87
CA GLY A 31 -10.19 -5.06 -12.62
C GLY A 31 -8.81 -4.64 -13.15
N VAL A 32 -7.76 -4.84 -12.36
CA VAL A 32 -6.37 -4.61 -12.78
C VAL A 32 -6.01 -5.54 -13.95
N MET A 33 -6.33 -6.83 -13.82
CA MET A 33 -6.06 -7.82 -14.87
C MET A 33 -6.82 -7.57 -16.16
N GLN A 34 -8.09 -7.14 -16.07
CA GLN A 34 -8.88 -6.75 -17.23
C GLN A 34 -8.26 -5.55 -17.95
N ILE A 35 -7.85 -4.51 -17.23
CA ILE A 35 -7.24 -3.33 -17.82
C ILE A 35 -5.89 -3.65 -18.46
N LEU A 36 -5.03 -4.43 -17.77
CA LEU A 36 -3.75 -4.87 -18.35
C LEU A 36 -3.99 -5.76 -19.59
N GLY A 37 -4.99 -6.62 -19.57
CA GLY A 37 -5.41 -7.44 -20.71
C GLY A 37 -5.87 -6.59 -21.90
N LEU A 38 -6.63 -5.52 -21.68
CA LEU A 38 -7.02 -4.58 -22.74
C LEU A 38 -5.80 -3.88 -23.35
N VAL A 39 -4.86 -3.44 -22.53
CA VAL A 39 -3.61 -2.83 -23.00
C VAL A 39 -2.82 -3.82 -23.86
N LEU A 40 -2.72 -5.08 -23.43
CA LEU A 40 -2.03 -6.13 -24.18
C LEU A 40 -2.73 -6.42 -25.51
N ALA A 41 -4.05 -6.61 -25.49
CA ALA A 41 -4.84 -6.95 -26.66
C ALA A 41 -4.79 -5.85 -27.73
N PHE A 42 -5.01 -4.59 -27.33
CA PHE A 42 -4.92 -3.47 -28.27
C PHE A 42 -3.49 -3.22 -28.73
N GLY A 43 -2.51 -3.37 -27.82
CA GLY A 43 -1.09 -3.29 -28.19
C GLY A 43 -0.72 -4.31 -29.26
N ASN A 44 -1.10 -5.58 -29.09
CA ASN A 44 -0.84 -6.64 -30.06
C ASN A 44 -1.55 -6.37 -31.40
N TYR A 45 -2.82 -5.96 -31.37
CA TYR A 45 -3.57 -5.62 -32.57
C TYR A 45 -2.91 -4.48 -33.36
N MET A 46 -2.56 -3.38 -32.67
CA MET A 46 -1.96 -2.19 -33.30
C MET A 46 -0.55 -2.45 -33.83
N ASN A 47 0.19 -3.38 -33.22
CA ASN A 47 1.54 -3.76 -33.66
C ASN A 47 1.54 -5.02 -34.53
N GLY A 48 0.38 -5.45 -35.03
CA GLY A 48 0.24 -6.61 -35.92
C GLY A 48 1.19 -6.54 -37.12
N GLY A 49 1.88 -7.64 -37.40
CA GLY A 49 2.93 -7.70 -38.43
C GLY A 49 4.34 -7.39 -37.93
N ASN A 50 4.49 -6.81 -36.73
CA ASN A 50 5.78 -6.69 -36.07
C ASN A 50 6.06 -7.93 -35.21
N LYS A 51 7.03 -8.76 -35.61
CA LYS A 51 7.38 -10.01 -34.92
C LYS A 51 7.77 -9.85 -33.44
N THR A 52 8.24 -8.67 -33.02
CA THR A 52 8.66 -8.44 -31.62
C THR A 52 7.62 -7.69 -30.78
N ARG A 53 6.59 -7.09 -31.40
CA ARG A 53 5.62 -6.22 -30.71
C ARG A 53 4.15 -6.61 -30.90
N GLY A 54 3.82 -7.32 -31.97
CA GLY A 54 2.44 -7.72 -32.30
C GLY A 54 2.02 -9.10 -31.78
N GLN A 55 2.93 -9.80 -31.09
CA GLN A 55 2.72 -11.14 -30.52
C GLN A 55 3.32 -11.22 -29.12
N ALA A 56 3.12 -10.18 -28.32
CA ALA A 56 3.63 -10.12 -26.96
C ALA A 56 2.73 -10.91 -25.99
N ASP A 57 3.35 -11.62 -25.05
CA ASP A 57 2.66 -12.29 -23.92
C ASP A 57 2.48 -11.34 -22.71
N GLY A 58 3.13 -10.17 -22.76
CA GLY A 58 3.09 -9.18 -21.70
C GLY A 58 3.86 -7.92 -22.09
N PHE A 59 3.88 -6.93 -21.20
CA PHE A 59 4.57 -5.67 -21.41
C PHE A 59 5.13 -5.13 -20.09
N GLY A 60 6.16 -4.28 -20.19
CA GLY A 60 6.67 -3.53 -19.04
C GLY A 60 5.70 -2.42 -18.62
N LEU A 61 5.50 -2.23 -17.32
CA LEU A 61 4.58 -1.21 -16.79
C LEU A 61 5.00 0.23 -17.13
N ASP A 62 6.23 0.44 -17.57
CA ASP A 62 6.75 1.72 -18.05
C ASP A 62 6.03 2.25 -19.30
N ILE A 63 5.27 1.38 -19.99
CA ILE A 63 4.46 1.77 -21.14
C ILE A 63 3.14 2.43 -20.75
N LEU A 64 2.64 2.21 -19.53
CA LEU A 64 1.32 2.72 -19.11
C LEU A 64 1.21 4.25 -19.22
N PRO A 65 2.21 5.06 -18.81
CA PRO A 65 2.15 6.51 -18.98
C PRO A 65 2.14 6.96 -20.45
N LYS A 66 2.66 6.14 -21.38
CA LYS A 66 2.78 6.45 -22.82
C LYS A 66 1.46 6.26 -23.57
N LEU A 67 0.49 5.53 -22.99
CA LEU A 67 -0.82 5.28 -23.61
C LEU A 67 -1.61 6.56 -23.91
N LYS A 68 -1.33 7.65 -23.17
CA LYS A 68 -1.96 8.96 -23.42
C LYS A 68 -1.43 9.64 -24.70
N ASP A 69 -0.23 9.28 -25.12
CA ASP A 69 0.51 9.92 -26.23
C ASP A 69 0.24 9.23 -27.57
N VAL A 70 -0.20 7.97 -27.55
CA VAL A 70 -0.67 7.27 -28.75
C VAL A 70 -2.08 7.79 -29.10
N LYS A 71 -2.24 8.39 -30.28
CA LYS A 71 -3.48 9.02 -30.73
C LYS A 71 -4.10 8.30 -31.94
N SER A 72 -5.40 8.50 -32.13
CA SER A 72 -6.08 8.22 -33.39
C SER A 72 -5.52 9.09 -34.53
N SER A 73 -5.77 8.67 -35.77
CA SER A 73 -5.27 9.38 -36.97
C SER A 73 -5.76 10.81 -37.10
N ASP A 74 -6.94 11.11 -36.55
CA ASP A 74 -7.57 12.43 -36.51
C ASP A 74 -7.23 13.22 -35.22
N ASN A 75 -6.37 12.66 -34.35
CA ASN A 75 -6.01 13.20 -33.04
C ASN A 75 -7.18 13.45 -32.06
N SER A 76 -8.38 12.94 -32.34
CA SER A 76 -9.56 13.17 -31.50
C SER A 76 -9.51 12.39 -30.19
N ARG A 77 -8.75 11.29 -30.12
CA ARG A 77 -8.72 10.41 -28.94
C ARG A 77 -7.35 9.75 -28.74
N SER A 78 -6.95 9.55 -27.48
CA SER A 78 -5.79 8.73 -27.13
C SER A 78 -6.15 7.26 -26.95
N LEU A 79 -5.16 6.36 -27.04
CA LEU A 79 -5.32 4.96 -26.69
C LEU A 79 -5.77 4.79 -25.23
N LEU A 80 -5.24 5.60 -24.30
CA LEU A 80 -5.72 5.63 -22.91
C LEU A 80 -7.22 5.94 -22.83
N SER A 81 -7.69 7.00 -23.49
CA SER A 81 -9.11 7.33 -23.52
C SER A 81 -9.93 6.23 -24.18
N TYR A 82 -9.38 5.60 -25.22
CA TYR A 82 -9.99 4.44 -25.89
C TYR A 82 -10.23 3.28 -24.93
N ILE A 83 -9.18 2.85 -24.21
CA ILE A 83 -9.24 1.78 -23.22
C ILE A 83 -10.27 2.08 -22.13
N VAL A 84 -10.27 3.31 -21.58
CA VAL A 84 -11.21 3.68 -20.52
C VAL A 84 -12.66 3.52 -20.99
N SER A 85 -13.06 4.07 -22.14
CA SER A 85 -14.45 3.90 -22.56
C SER A 85 -14.76 2.51 -23.12
N TYR A 86 -13.76 1.75 -23.59
CA TYR A 86 -13.97 0.34 -23.90
C TYR A 86 -14.26 -0.45 -22.62
N TYR A 87 -13.50 -0.22 -21.55
CA TYR A 87 -13.74 -0.84 -20.25
C TYR A 87 -15.15 -0.54 -19.76
N LEU A 88 -15.53 0.73 -19.69
CA LEU A 88 -16.86 1.15 -19.21
C LEU A 88 -18.01 0.58 -20.04
N ARG A 89 -17.82 0.35 -21.35
CA ARG A 89 -18.88 -0.19 -22.22
C ARG A 89 -19.03 -1.70 -22.17
N ASN A 90 -17.96 -2.43 -21.83
CA ASN A 90 -17.91 -3.89 -22.00
C ASN A 90 -17.68 -4.66 -20.70
N PHE A 91 -17.18 -4.03 -19.64
CA PHE A 91 -16.83 -4.69 -18.38
C PHE A 91 -17.54 -4.10 -17.16
N ASP A 92 -18.01 -2.86 -17.25
CA ASP A 92 -18.73 -2.21 -16.16
C ASP A 92 -20.24 -2.14 -16.47
N GLU A 93 -20.99 -3.08 -15.89
CA GLU A 93 -22.45 -3.16 -16.04
C GLU A 93 -23.18 -1.97 -15.39
N ASP A 94 -22.50 -1.28 -14.46
CA ASP A 94 -23.01 -0.14 -13.71
C ASP A 94 -22.42 1.19 -14.18
N ALA A 95 -21.75 1.20 -15.33
CA ALA A 95 -21.17 2.41 -15.90
C ALA A 95 -22.22 3.54 -16.01
N GLY A 96 -21.94 4.67 -15.35
CA GLY A 96 -22.82 5.84 -15.31
C GLY A 96 -23.95 5.77 -14.27
N LYS A 97 -24.00 4.71 -13.44
CA LYS A 97 -24.90 4.59 -12.28
C LYS A 97 -24.17 4.93 -10.98
N GLU A 98 -24.93 5.16 -9.91
CA GLU A 98 -24.37 5.42 -8.57
C GLU A 98 -23.59 4.23 -7.98
N GLN A 99 -23.87 3.01 -8.46
CA GLN A 99 -23.25 1.76 -8.00
C GLN A 99 -21.91 1.48 -8.68
N CYS A 100 -21.50 2.29 -9.66
CA CYS A 100 -20.23 2.12 -10.36
C CYS A 100 -19.06 2.14 -9.37
N VAL A 101 -18.21 1.12 -9.44
CA VAL A 101 -17.02 1.00 -8.60
C VAL A 101 -15.77 1.17 -9.45
N PHE A 102 -14.84 2.01 -8.96
CA PHE A 102 -13.54 2.16 -9.61
C PHE A 102 -12.76 0.83 -9.55
N PRO A 103 -12.37 0.23 -10.69
CA PRO A 103 -11.84 -1.13 -10.73
C PRO A 103 -10.36 -1.26 -10.35
N LEU A 104 -9.72 -0.12 -10.05
CA LEU A 104 -8.32 -0.03 -9.65
C LEU A 104 -8.25 0.43 -8.19
N PRO A 105 -7.10 0.22 -7.51
CA PRO A 105 -6.92 0.78 -6.19
C PRO A 105 -7.07 2.31 -6.19
N GLU A 106 -7.52 2.84 -5.06
CA GLU A 106 -7.69 4.28 -4.88
C GLU A 106 -6.38 5.04 -5.19
N PRO A 107 -6.41 6.09 -6.02
CA PRO A 107 -5.21 6.83 -6.40
C PRO A 107 -4.46 7.41 -5.19
N GLN A 108 -5.19 7.82 -4.15
CA GLN A 108 -4.60 8.36 -2.93
C GLN A 108 -3.82 7.28 -2.15
N ASP A 109 -4.36 6.06 -2.08
CA ASP A 109 -3.70 4.93 -1.42
C ASP A 109 -2.43 4.53 -2.18
N LEU A 110 -2.50 4.45 -3.51
CA LEU A 110 -1.34 4.19 -4.37
C LEU A 110 -0.26 5.26 -4.21
N PHE A 111 -0.67 6.54 -4.17
CA PHE A 111 0.27 7.63 -3.96
C PHE A 111 0.95 7.50 -2.59
N GLN A 112 0.19 7.29 -1.51
CA GLN A 112 0.77 7.11 -0.18
C GLN A 112 1.75 5.94 -0.13
N ALA A 113 1.38 4.78 -0.68
CA ALA A 113 2.25 3.61 -0.72
C ALA A 113 3.52 3.85 -1.54
N SER A 114 3.43 4.60 -2.65
CA SER A 114 4.59 4.94 -3.48
C SER A 114 5.64 5.80 -2.75
N GLN A 115 5.23 6.53 -1.71
CA GLN A 115 6.12 7.38 -0.91
C GLN A 115 6.75 6.62 0.27
N MET A 116 6.33 5.38 0.54
CA MET A 116 6.84 4.60 1.67
C MET A 116 8.23 4.03 1.36
N LYS A 117 9.11 4.04 2.38
CA LYS A 117 10.46 3.48 2.29
C LYS A 117 10.66 2.43 3.37
N PHE A 118 11.17 1.27 2.99
CA PHE A 118 11.42 0.18 3.94
C PHE A 118 12.48 0.55 4.98
N GLU A 119 13.43 1.39 4.61
CA GLU A 119 14.47 1.90 5.50
C GLU A 119 13.88 2.71 6.67
N ASP A 120 12.82 3.47 6.41
CA ASP A 120 12.14 4.28 7.42
C ASP A 120 11.42 3.38 8.43
N PHE A 121 10.70 2.35 7.96
CA PHE A 121 10.08 1.36 8.85
C PHE A 121 11.11 0.64 9.71
N GLN A 122 12.23 0.21 9.12
CA GLN A 122 13.30 -0.44 9.86
C GLN A 122 13.92 0.49 10.92
N LYS A 123 14.09 1.77 10.59
CA LYS A 123 14.60 2.78 11.52
C LYS A 123 13.63 3.00 12.67
N ASP A 124 12.34 3.16 12.38
CA ASP A 124 11.32 3.41 13.39
C ASP A 124 11.15 2.20 14.33
N LEU A 125 11.10 0.98 13.79
CA LEU A 125 11.03 -0.24 14.58
C LEU A 125 12.27 -0.44 15.47
N ARG A 126 13.47 -0.15 14.95
CA ARG A 126 14.70 -0.19 15.76
C ARG A 126 14.67 0.83 16.89
N LYS A 127 14.18 2.05 16.62
CA LYS A 127 14.01 3.08 17.62
C LYS A 127 13.01 2.66 18.70
N LEU A 128 11.82 2.19 18.32
CA LEU A 128 10.82 1.69 19.26
C LEU A 128 11.35 0.56 20.13
N LYS A 129 12.10 -0.39 19.55
CA LYS A 129 12.74 -1.48 20.30
C LYS A 129 13.78 -0.96 21.30
N LYS A 130 14.60 0.02 20.90
CA LYS A 130 15.59 0.64 21.77
C LYS A 130 14.92 1.38 22.93
N ASP A 131 13.91 2.19 22.63
CA ASP A 131 13.21 3.01 23.60
C ASP A 131 12.41 2.14 24.59
N LEU A 132 11.80 1.03 24.11
CA LEU A 132 11.14 0.06 24.98
C LEU A 132 12.12 -0.61 25.95
N LYS A 133 13.31 -0.98 25.47
CA LYS A 133 14.35 -1.55 26.33
C LYS A 133 14.86 -0.53 27.37
N ALA A 134 15.01 0.74 26.97
CA ALA A 134 15.39 1.80 27.90
C ALA A 134 14.30 2.03 28.97
N CYS A 135 13.02 2.00 28.57
CA CYS A 135 11.89 2.09 29.48
C CYS A 135 11.86 0.93 30.49
N GLU A 136 12.14 -0.30 30.04
CA GLU A 136 12.22 -1.48 30.91
C GLU A 136 13.34 -1.35 31.95
N VAL A 137 14.52 -0.88 31.55
CA VAL A 137 15.63 -0.64 32.48
C VAL A 137 15.28 0.44 33.50
N GLU A 138 14.69 1.56 33.07
CA GLU A 138 14.35 2.66 33.98
C GLU A 138 13.24 2.27 34.95
N ALA A 139 12.22 1.55 34.47
CA ALA A 139 11.17 0.98 35.33
C ALA A 139 11.77 0.06 36.39
N GLY A 140 12.73 -0.80 36.01
CA GLY A 140 13.45 -1.67 36.94
C GLY A 140 14.15 -0.91 38.07
N LYS A 141 14.73 0.26 37.80
CA LYS A 141 15.33 1.11 38.85
C LYS A 141 14.28 1.65 39.80
N VAL A 142 13.16 2.15 39.28
CA VAL A 142 12.04 2.64 40.11
C VAL A 142 11.53 1.51 41.02
N PHE A 143 11.43 0.28 40.51
CA PHE A 143 10.98 -0.86 41.31
C PHE A 143 11.91 -1.20 42.48
N GLN A 144 13.21 -0.92 42.34
CA GLN A 144 14.20 -1.17 43.39
C GLN A 144 14.26 -0.07 44.44
N VAL A 145 14.03 1.18 44.04
CA VAL A 145 14.19 2.36 44.91
C VAL A 145 12.90 2.71 45.67
N SER A 146 11.73 2.40 45.11
CA SER A 146 10.43 2.71 45.73
C SER A 146 10.06 1.74 46.86
N SER A 147 9.48 2.27 47.94
CA SER A 147 8.91 1.44 49.02
C SER A 147 7.61 0.77 48.58
N LYS A 148 7.23 -0.32 49.24
CA LYS A 148 6.01 -1.11 48.91
C LYS A 148 4.72 -0.28 48.95
N GLU A 149 4.68 0.76 49.78
CA GLU A 149 3.52 1.65 49.94
C GLU A 149 3.34 2.64 48.79
N HIS A 150 4.43 3.00 48.08
CA HIS A 150 4.41 4.06 47.06
C HIS A 150 4.67 3.55 45.63
N ILE A 151 4.91 2.24 45.46
CA ILE A 151 5.28 1.65 44.17
C ILE A 151 4.08 1.47 43.22
N GLN A 152 2.86 1.37 43.77
CA GLN A 152 1.63 1.22 43.00
C GLN A 152 0.94 2.56 42.79
N PRO A 153 0.23 2.76 41.65
CA PRO A 153 -0.08 1.79 40.58
C PRO A 153 1.00 1.70 39.48
N PHE A 154 2.13 2.40 39.64
CA PHE A 154 3.14 2.53 38.59
C PHE A 154 3.69 1.18 38.12
N LYS A 155 4.05 0.29 39.07
CA LYS A 155 4.62 -1.01 38.74
C LYS A 155 3.69 -1.87 37.88
N GLU A 156 2.44 -2.04 38.31
CA GLU A 156 1.46 -2.84 37.54
C GLU A 156 1.25 -2.28 36.12
N ASN A 157 1.03 -0.97 36.00
CA ASN A 157 0.82 -0.34 34.71
C ASN A 157 2.03 -0.50 33.76
N MET A 158 3.25 -0.37 34.30
CA MET A 158 4.47 -0.46 33.54
C MET A 158 4.82 -1.90 33.14
N GLU A 159 4.58 -2.88 34.02
CA GLU A 159 4.74 -4.30 33.71
C GLU A 159 3.77 -4.72 32.59
N GLN A 160 2.49 -4.32 32.67
CA GLN A 160 1.51 -4.56 31.61
C GLN A 160 1.94 -3.93 30.28
N PHE A 161 2.38 -2.67 30.29
CA PHE A 161 2.86 -1.99 29.10
C PHE A 161 4.07 -2.69 28.46
N ILE A 162 5.09 -3.05 29.25
CA ILE A 162 6.30 -3.71 28.75
C ILE A 162 5.99 -5.08 28.18
N LEU A 163 5.11 -5.85 28.83
CA LEU A 163 4.65 -7.14 28.31
C LEU A 163 3.98 -6.96 26.94
N GLN A 164 2.99 -6.08 26.83
CA GLN A 164 2.31 -5.80 25.57
C GLN A 164 3.27 -5.33 24.48
N GLY A 165 4.19 -4.41 24.80
CA GLY A 165 5.18 -3.91 23.85
C GLY A 165 6.17 -4.97 23.35
N LYS A 166 6.41 -6.05 24.13
CA LYS A 166 7.23 -7.19 23.71
C LYS A 166 6.49 -8.16 22.80
N PHE A 167 5.17 -8.32 22.97
CA PHE A 167 4.32 -9.20 22.15
C PHE A 167 3.96 -8.59 20.78
N GLN A 168 3.99 -7.27 20.63
CA GLN A 168 3.78 -6.58 19.35
C GLN A 168 5.04 -6.56 18.45
N LYS A 169 6.01 -7.43 18.71
CA LYS A 169 7.22 -7.61 17.90
C LYS A 169 6.98 -8.48 16.68
#